data_AF-A0A937CM64-F1
#
_entry.id   AF-A0A937CM64-F1
#
_cell.length_a   1.000
_cell.length_b   1.000
_cell.length_c   1.000
_cell.angle_alpha   90.00
_cell.angle_beta   90.00
_cell.angle_gamma   90.00
#
_symmetry.space_group_name_H-M   'P 1'
#
loop_
_entity.id
_entity.type
_entity.pdbx_description
1 polymer ?
#
loop_
_entity_poly.entity_id
_entity_poly.type
_entity_poly.pdbx_seq_one_letter_code
_entity_poly.pdbx_strand_id
1 'polypeptide(L)'
;MVEYTDALEKEYNKLIATARLRPEKLAQIDGVLRRIFLDENWQRYQEVAERTGIPAHVIAIIHSLEAGGRFDCHLHNGDPLTAKTRNVPRNRPRTGSPPFSWVASAIDALEEVSEGDDWSLSRTAYVFERFNGFGYRSHHPHAKSPYLWSFTNIYASGKYTSDGRWSETAVSRQCGAMALLLRMIQKELIPAAVPQSTDEDEPPGRPLPPVPAPRYPGRMLRRDSHGPNVTRIQERLKILGIQEVGPVDADFGERTEWAVKLFQARHEDGQGEPLEIDGVVGPMTWNSLFEIEPAGSGETEVSVADNDLASAALDIAANQIGVLEQPRGSNRGPMVDEYMNAVDGGLRGQPWCMAFVYWCFRQAAQQNGLPLRVPKTASVWRSWEMAQAAGQGEILTAREARADPDRVRPGMVFYIDTGGRNGHTGFVRDIIDGKLVTIEGNTNNDGSREGYGVFQRSRRRIDSINLGFIAYD
;
A
#
# COMPACT_ATOMS: atom_id res chain seq x y z
N MET A 1 -9.49 7.89 34.30
CA MET A 1 -9.21 6.63 33.57
C MET A 1 -10.01 6.67 32.28
N VAL A 2 -9.73 5.86 31.25
CA VAL A 2 -10.68 5.73 30.11
C VAL A 2 -11.71 4.68 30.49
N GLU A 3 -12.97 5.09 30.58
CA GLU A 3 -14.09 4.24 31.00
C GLU A 3 -14.76 3.58 29.78
N TYR A 4 -15.25 2.35 29.97
CA TYR A 4 -16.02 1.65 28.94
C TYR A 4 -17.45 2.21 28.90
N THR A 5 -17.76 2.92 27.82
CA THR A 5 -19.05 3.60 27.59
C THR A 5 -19.65 3.14 26.26
N ASP A 6 -20.96 3.30 26.07
CA ASP A 6 -21.67 2.99 24.82
C ASP A 6 -20.98 3.55 23.57
N ALA A 7 -20.39 4.75 23.67
CA ALA A 7 -19.70 5.40 22.57
C ALA A 7 -18.38 4.68 22.23
N LEU A 8 -17.64 4.24 23.25
CA LEU A 8 -16.40 3.49 23.09
C LEU A 8 -16.67 2.05 22.64
N GLU A 9 -17.74 1.41 23.14
CA GLU A 9 -18.24 0.13 22.63
C GLU A 9 -18.57 0.23 21.13
N LYS A 10 -19.34 1.25 20.72
CA LYS A 10 -19.70 1.48 19.31
C LYS A 10 -18.48 1.77 18.45
N GLU A 11 -17.44 2.44 18.98
CA GLU A 11 -16.15 2.56 18.29
C GLU A 11 -15.49 1.18 18.10
N TYR A 12 -15.32 0.39 19.17
CA TYR A 12 -14.70 -0.93 19.06
C TYR A 12 -15.48 -1.86 18.11
N ASN A 13 -16.81 -1.94 18.23
CA ASN A 13 -17.65 -2.75 17.34
C ASN A 13 -17.49 -2.33 15.87
N LYS A 14 -17.40 -1.03 15.56
CA LYS A 14 -17.10 -0.54 14.21
C LYS A 14 -15.70 -0.91 13.74
N LEU A 15 -14.68 -0.78 14.59
CA LEU A 15 -13.30 -1.17 14.27
C LEU A 15 -13.20 -2.68 14.03
N ILE A 16 -13.86 -3.51 14.85
CA ILE A 16 -13.94 -4.96 14.72
C ILE A 16 -14.62 -5.36 13.39
N ALA A 17 -15.80 -4.80 13.08
CA ALA A 17 -16.53 -5.11 11.86
C ALA A 17 -15.79 -4.72 10.57
N THR A 18 -14.95 -3.67 10.63
CA THR A 18 -14.12 -3.19 9.51
C THR A 18 -12.71 -3.79 9.49
N ALA A 19 -12.28 -4.50 10.54
CA ALA A 19 -10.95 -5.07 10.65
C ALA A 19 -10.77 -6.24 9.66
N ARG A 20 -9.69 -6.20 8.89
CA ARG A 20 -9.25 -7.25 7.99
C ARG A 20 -7.79 -7.57 8.28
N LEU A 21 -7.47 -8.86 8.35
CA LEU A 21 -6.11 -9.34 8.58
C LEU A 21 -5.27 -9.13 7.31
N ARG A 22 -4.08 -8.57 7.45
CA ARG A 22 -3.15 -8.35 6.34
C ARG A 22 -2.63 -9.70 5.78
N PRO A 23 -2.87 -10.04 4.50
CA PRO A 23 -2.54 -11.36 3.94
C PRO A 23 -1.08 -11.77 4.14
N GLU A 24 -0.15 -10.84 3.96
CA GLU A 24 1.29 -11.04 4.09
C GLU A 24 1.76 -11.22 5.56
N LYS A 25 0.85 -11.02 6.52
CA LYS A 25 1.09 -11.30 7.95
C LYS A 25 0.48 -12.61 8.42
N LEU A 26 -0.46 -13.22 7.68
CA LEU A 26 -1.19 -14.43 8.12
C LEU A 26 -0.26 -15.57 8.54
N ALA A 27 0.84 -15.81 7.81
CA ALA A 27 1.83 -16.83 8.16
C ALA A 27 2.53 -16.58 9.52
N GLN A 28 2.69 -15.32 9.92
CA GLN A 28 3.24 -14.93 11.22
C GLN A 28 2.20 -15.08 12.33
N ILE A 29 0.94 -14.68 12.07
CA ILE A 29 -0.19 -14.85 12.99
C ILE A 29 -0.41 -16.34 13.28
N ASP A 30 -0.52 -17.17 12.24
CA ASP A 30 -0.66 -18.63 12.37
C ASP A 30 0.56 -19.29 13.06
N GLY A 31 1.76 -18.68 12.93
CA GLY A 31 2.95 -19.09 13.67
C GLY A 31 2.87 -18.84 15.18
N VAL A 32 2.15 -17.79 15.60
CA VAL A 32 1.83 -17.53 17.01
C VAL A 32 0.70 -18.44 17.48
N LEU A 33 -0.37 -18.59 16.70
CA LEU A 33 -1.49 -19.46 17.05
C LEU A 33 -1.05 -20.92 17.23
N ARG A 34 -0.18 -21.45 16.35
CA ARG A 34 0.41 -22.79 16.52
C ARG A 34 1.18 -22.96 17.83
N ARG A 35 1.70 -21.89 18.45
CA ARG A 35 2.36 -21.94 19.77
C ARG A 35 1.35 -21.85 20.92
N ILE A 36 0.30 -21.06 20.76
CA ILE A 36 -0.78 -20.93 21.75
C ILE A 36 -1.54 -22.25 21.91
N PHE A 37 -1.91 -22.88 20.80
CA PHE A 37 -2.66 -24.14 20.75
C PHE A 37 -1.73 -25.39 20.67
N LEU A 38 -0.54 -25.33 21.28
CA LEU A 38 0.15 -26.56 21.70
C LEU A 38 -0.54 -27.04 22.99
N ASP A 39 -0.89 -28.33 23.08
CA ASP A 39 -1.68 -28.87 24.19
C ASP A 39 -1.13 -28.49 25.58
N GLU A 40 0.19 -28.62 25.77
CA GLU A 40 0.89 -28.25 27.01
C GLU A 40 0.76 -26.76 27.39
N ASN A 41 0.65 -25.89 26.39
CA ASN A 41 0.50 -24.45 26.60
C ASN A 41 -0.97 -24.11 26.82
N TRP A 42 -1.86 -24.73 26.04
CA TRP A 42 -3.30 -24.54 26.14
C TRP A 42 -3.84 -24.98 27.51
N GLN A 43 -3.39 -26.11 28.04
CA GLN A 43 -3.73 -26.58 29.39
C GLN A 43 -3.33 -25.56 30.47
N ARG A 44 -2.17 -24.89 30.35
CA ARG A 44 -1.75 -23.84 31.30
C ARG A 44 -2.64 -22.59 31.20
N TYR A 45 -3.10 -22.23 30.01
CA TYR A 45 -4.07 -21.15 29.83
C TYR A 45 -5.46 -21.51 30.38
N GLN A 46 -5.89 -22.76 30.23
CA GLN A 46 -7.14 -23.28 30.80
C GLN A 46 -7.08 -23.30 32.34
N GLU A 47 -5.97 -23.73 32.95
CA GLU A 47 -5.80 -23.70 34.41
C GLU A 47 -5.89 -22.28 34.98
N VAL A 48 -5.30 -21.28 34.30
CA VAL A 48 -5.45 -19.87 34.71
C VAL A 48 -6.88 -19.38 34.47
N ALA A 49 -7.55 -19.79 33.38
CA ALA A 49 -8.93 -19.42 33.10
C ALA A 49 -9.91 -19.93 34.17
N GLU A 50 -9.82 -21.21 34.54
CA GLU A 50 -10.62 -21.83 35.61
C GLU A 50 -10.45 -21.13 36.97
N ARG A 51 -9.25 -20.59 37.23
CA ARG A 51 -8.92 -19.88 38.48
C ARG A 51 -9.23 -18.38 38.47
N THR A 52 -9.54 -17.77 37.32
CA THR A 52 -9.71 -16.30 37.18
C THR A 52 -11.01 -15.87 36.50
N GLY A 53 -11.74 -16.77 35.84
CA GLY A 53 -12.91 -16.45 35.00
C GLY A 53 -12.56 -15.84 33.63
N ILE A 54 -11.28 -15.50 33.38
CA ILE A 54 -10.84 -14.87 32.13
C ILE A 54 -10.66 -15.98 31.06
N PRO A 55 -11.19 -15.83 29.83
CA PRO A 55 -11.07 -16.86 28.80
C PRO A 55 -9.61 -17.21 28.46
N ALA A 56 -9.32 -18.51 28.31
CA ALA A 56 -7.97 -19.02 28.01
C ALA A 56 -7.31 -18.35 26.79
N HIS A 57 -8.09 -17.99 25.77
CA HIS A 57 -7.58 -17.27 24.60
C HIS A 57 -7.16 -15.82 24.88
N VAL A 58 -7.85 -15.11 25.79
CA VAL A 58 -7.46 -13.76 26.23
C VAL A 58 -6.13 -13.82 26.98
N ILE A 59 -6.00 -14.77 27.92
CA ILE A 59 -4.76 -15.02 28.68
C ILE A 59 -3.61 -15.35 27.73
N ALA A 60 -3.85 -16.23 26.75
CA ALA A 60 -2.85 -16.62 25.76
C ALA A 60 -2.40 -15.47 24.85
N ILE A 61 -3.32 -14.57 24.48
CA ILE A 61 -3.01 -13.37 23.70
C ILE A 61 -2.15 -12.41 24.52
N ILE A 62 -2.54 -12.07 25.76
CA ILE A 62 -1.72 -11.22 26.65
C ILE A 62 -0.33 -11.84 26.86
N HIS A 63 -0.25 -13.14 27.14
CA HIS A 63 1.03 -13.84 27.29
C HIS A 63 1.90 -13.80 26.02
N SER A 64 1.28 -13.84 24.84
CA SER A 64 1.99 -13.68 23.57
C SER A 64 2.49 -12.25 23.32
N LEU A 65 1.87 -11.22 23.91
CA LEU A 65 2.30 -9.83 23.76
C LEU A 65 3.34 -9.42 24.82
N GLU A 66 3.15 -9.75 26.09
CA GLU A 66 4.08 -9.33 27.17
C GLU A 66 5.37 -10.17 27.23
N ALA A 67 5.25 -11.48 27.06
CA ALA A 67 6.35 -12.42 27.27
C ALA A 67 6.90 -13.05 25.98
N GLY A 68 6.19 -12.87 24.86
CA GLY A 68 6.39 -13.64 23.63
C GLY A 68 5.91 -15.10 23.74
N GLY A 69 5.07 -15.41 24.73
CA GLY A 69 4.63 -16.78 25.02
C GLY A 69 5.67 -17.65 25.72
N ARG A 70 6.58 -17.04 26.51
CA ARG A 70 7.64 -17.75 27.24
C ARG A 70 7.22 -18.08 28.68
N PHE A 71 7.08 -19.36 28.98
CA PHE A 71 6.68 -19.85 30.31
C PHE A 71 7.79 -19.78 31.39
N ASP A 72 8.97 -19.21 31.08
CA ASP A 72 10.07 -19.00 32.02
C ASP A 72 10.09 -17.60 32.67
N CYS A 73 9.13 -16.73 32.31
CA CYS A 73 9.05 -15.36 32.79
C CYS A 73 7.64 -14.94 33.25
N HIS A 74 7.58 -13.82 33.96
CA HIS A 74 6.38 -13.23 34.53
C HIS A 74 5.46 -12.67 33.44
N LEU A 75 4.17 -13.01 33.51
CA LEU A 75 3.14 -12.47 32.62
C LEU A 75 3.04 -10.94 32.68
N HIS A 76 3.44 -10.32 33.81
CA HIS A 76 3.39 -8.88 34.03
C HIS A 76 4.20 -8.04 33.04
N ASN A 77 5.37 -8.52 32.60
CA ASN A 77 6.36 -7.73 31.83
C ASN A 77 7.55 -8.55 31.27
N GLY A 78 7.55 -9.87 31.36
CA GLY A 78 8.61 -10.71 30.79
C GLY A 78 9.90 -10.85 31.63
N ASP A 79 9.95 -10.33 32.87
CA ASP A 79 11.05 -10.58 33.83
C ASP A 79 11.13 -12.08 34.23
N PRO A 80 12.32 -12.67 34.49
CA PRO A 80 12.43 -14.10 34.81
C PRO A 80 11.75 -14.52 36.12
N LEU A 81 11.10 -15.70 36.14
CA LEU A 81 10.39 -16.26 37.31
C LEU A 81 11.30 -16.58 38.53
N THR A 82 12.62 -16.42 38.40
CA THR A 82 13.63 -16.71 39.44
C THR A 82 13.77 -15.60 40.50
N ALA A 83 13.09 -14.48 40.33
CA ALA A 83 13.03 -13.37 41.29
C ALA A 83 11.59 -12.80 41.33
N LYS A 84 11.39 -11.65 42.01
CA LYS A 84 10.20 -10.81 41.77
C LYS A 84 10.49 -9.79 40.67
N THR A 85 9.45 -9.26 40.03
CA THR A 85 9.57 -8.26 38.95
C THR A 85 10.38 -7.03 39.37
N ARG A 86 11.36 -6.67 38.54
CA ARG A 86 12.22 -5.48 38.64
C ARG A 86 11.71 -4.36 37.73
N ASN A 87 11.10 -4.73 36.61
CA ASN A 87 10.37 -3.81 35.74
C ASN A 87 8.97 -3.54 36.30
N VAL A 88 8.27 -2.52 35.77
CA VAL A 88 6.92 -2.15 36.21
C VAL A 88 5.92 -3.20 35.67
N PRO A 89 4.89 -3.63 36.43
CA PRO A 89 4.67 -3.39 37.86
C PRO A 89 5.71 -4.13 38.73
N ARG A 90 6.38 -3.40 39.63
CA ARG A 90 7.49 -3.92 40.45
C ARG A 90 7.03 -4.75 41.64
N ASN A 91 7.91 -5.64 42.11
CA ASN A 91 7.74 -6.48 43.30
C ASN A 91 6.52 -7.42 43.23
N ARG A 92 6.09 -7.78 42.02
CA ARG A 92 5.11 -8.84 41.76
C ARG A 92 5.84 -10.20 41.59
N PRO A 93 5.20 -11.36 41.85
CA PRO A 93 3.90 -11.51 42.50
C PRO A 93 3.88 -10.97 43.93
N ARG A 94 2.71 -10.59 44.44
CA ARG A 94 2.53 -10.11 45.82
C ARG A 94 2.91 -11.21 46.82
N THR A 95 2.35 -12.40 46.63
CA THR A 95 2.52 -13.58 47.50
C THR A 95 3.46 -14.63 46.91
N GLY A 96 3.89 -15.59 47.73
CA GLY A 96 4.79 -16.69 47.33
C GLY A 96 6.27 -16.32 47.31
N SER A 97 7.10 -17.30 46.96
CA SER A 97 8.57 -17.21 46.93
C SER A 97 9.13 -17.72 45.59
N PRO A 98 10.25 -17.17 45.09
CA PRO A 98 10.89 -17.66 43.87
C PRO A 98 11.58 -19.03 44.06
N PRO A 99 11.75 -19.82 42.98
CA PRO A 99 11.24 -19.57 41.63
C PRO A 99 9.71 -19.74 41.58
N PHE A 100 9.03 -18.76 41.00
CA PHE A 100 7.58 -18.75 40.89
C PHE A 100 7.10 -19.73 39.80
N SER A 101 5.94 -20.35 39.98
CA SER A 101 5.28 -21.02 38.86
C SER A 101 4.64 -19.98 37.93
N TRP A 102 4.65 -20.26 36.63
CA TRP A 102 4.05 -19.37 35.64
C TRP A 102 2.56 -19.10 35.93
N VAL A 103 1.79 -20.14 36.30
CA VAL A 103 0.37 -20.04 36.66
C VAL A 103 0.15 -19.10 37.85
N ALA A 104 0.95 -19.20 38.91
CA ALA A 104 0.84 -18.29 40.05
C ALA A 104 1.19 -16.83 39.67
N SER A 105 2.18 -16.64 38.79
CA SER A 105 2.49 -15.31 38.26
C SER A 105 1.42 -14.76 37.33
N ALA A 106 0.75 -15.61 36.55
CA ALA A 106 -0.30 -15.21 35.62
C ALA A 106 -1.54 -14.71 36.38
N ILE A 107 -1.94 -15.41 37.45
CA ILE A 107 -3.06 -15.00 38.31
C ILE A 107 -2.78 -13.64 38.95
N ASP A 108 -1.57 -13.42 39.50
CA ASP A 108 -1.19 -12.13 40.10
C ASP A 108 -1.13 -10.97 39.08
N ALA A 109 -0.81 -11.26 37.81
CA ALA A 109 -0.83 -10.28 36.72
C ALA A 109 -2.25 -9.92 36.26
N LEU A 110 -3.23 -10.78 36.52
CA LEU A 110 -4.60 -10.67 36.02
C LEU A 110 -5.62 -10.23 37.09
N GLU A 111 -5.21 -10.04 38.35
CA GLU A 111 -6.06 -9.47 39.42
C GLU A 111 -6.80 -8.21 38.93
N GLU A 112 -6.08 -7.28 38.30
CA GLU A 112 -6.57 -5.96 37.85
C GLU A 112 -7.32 -6.00 36.51
N VAL A 113 -7.52 -7.20 35.94
CA VAL A 113 -8.29 -7.48 34.71
C VAL A 113 -9.67 -8.05 35.01
N SER A 114 -9.89 -8.63 36.19
CA SER A 114 -11.06 -9.43 36.58
C SER A 114 -12.41 -8.69 36.72
N GLU A 115 -12.52 -7.42 36.30
CA GLU A 115 -13.68 -6.55 36.52
C GLU A 115 -14.81 -6.71 35.48
N GLY A 116 -15.28 -7.96 35.27
CA GLY A 116 -16.54 -8.25 34.58
C GLY A 116 -16.62 -9.60 33.87
N ASP A 117 -17.82 -10.17 33.83
CA ASP A 117 -18.16 -11.43 33.15
C ASP A 117 -18.39 -11.29 31.63
N ASP A 118 -18.48 -10.05 31.11
CA ASP A 118 -18.66 -9.80 29.68
C ASP A 118 -17.35 -9.95 28.90
N TRP A 119 -17.32 -10.94 28.00
CA TRP A 119 -16.24 -11.19 27.05
C TRP A 119 -16.68 -11.00 25.59
N SER A 120 -17.62 -10.07 25.36
CA SER A 120 -17.91 -9.51 24.04
C SER A 120 -16.62 -9.02 23.35
N LEU A 121 -16.61 -9.00 22.01
CA LEU A 121 -15.39 -8.66 21.26
C LEU A 121 -14.94 -7.22 21.50
N SER A 122 -15.89 -6.30 21.73
CA SER A 122 -15.64 -4.89 22.09
C SER A 122 -15.10 -4.74 23.52
N ARG A 123 -15.65 -5.46 24.50
CA ARG A 123 -15.15 -5.47 25.87
C ARG A 123 -13.76 -6.11 25.97
N THR A 124 -13.53 -7.17 25.20
CA THR A 124 -12.23 -7.83 25.06
C THR A 124 -11.18 -6.88 24.45
N ALA A 125 -11.55 -6.11 23.41
CA ALA A 125 -10.69 -5.08 22.83
C ALA A 125 -10.33 -3.98 23.86
N TYR A 126 -11.31 -3.52 24.65
CA TYR A 126 -11.09 -2.59 25.75
C TYR A 126 -10.14 -3.14 26.82
N VAL A 127 -10.29 -4.41 27.20
CA VAL A 127 -9.39 -5.08 28.16
C VAL A 127 -7.95 -5.10 27.65
N PHE A 128 -7.71 -5.45 26.38
CA PHE A 128 -6.36 -5.37 25.79
C PHE A 128 -5.80 -3.94 25.76
N GLU A 129 -6.64 -2.93 25.50
CA GLU A 129 -6.18 -1.52 25.49
C GLU A 129 -5.92 -0.97 26.90
N ARG A 130 -6.69 -1.43 27.90
CA ARG A 130 -6.46 -1.16 29.32
C ARG A 130 -5.15 -1.79 29.80
N PHE A 131 -4.86 -3.03 29.38
CA PHE A 131 -3.66 -3.77 29.79
C PHE A 131 -2.37 -3.09 29.28
N ASN A 132 -2.30 -2.77 27.99
CA ASN A 132 -1.22 -1.95 27.41
C ASN A 132 -1.20 -0.50 27.94
N GLY A 133 -2.37 0.01 28.33
CA GLY A 133 -2.59 1.40 28.72
C GLY A 133 -3.00 2.30 27.54
N PHE A 134 -3.89 3.25 27.84
CA PHE A 134 -4.54 4.15 26.87
C PHE A 134 -3.65 5.29 26.34
N GLY A 135 -2.31 5.17 26.39
CA GLY A 135 -1.38 6.24 25.97
C GLY A 135 -1.57 6.67 24.51
N TYR A 136 -1.89 5.70 23.63
CA TYR A 136 -2.25 5.94 22.23
C TYR A 136 -3.51 6.83 22.13
N ARG A 137 -4.63 6.37 22.69
CA ARG A 137 -5.92 7.08 22.71
C ARG A 137 -5.86 8.46 23.38
N SER A 138 -4.99 8.64 24.37
CA SER A 138 -4.90 9.87 25.18
C SER A 138 -4.01 10.95 24.57
N HIS A 139 -3.05 10.59 23.69
CA HIS A 139 -2.04 11.52 23.17
C HIS A 139 -1.90 11.50 21.64
N HIS A 140 -2.30 10.41 20.99
CA HIS A 140 -2.22 10.19 19.54
C HIS A 140 -3.53 9.57 19.02
N PRO A 141 -4.71 10.21 19.21
CA PRO A 141 -6.02 9.62 18.91
C PRO A 141 -6.25 9.30 17.42
N HIS A 142 -5.44 9.86 16.53
CA HIS A 142 -5.36 9.53 15.10
C HIS A 142 -4.75 8.14 14.86
N ALA A 143 -3.78 7.73 15.68
CA ALA A 143 -3.08 6.46 15.57
C ALA A 143 -3.73 5.39 16.45
N LYS A 144 -4.41 4.42 15.83
CA LYS A 144 -4.98 3.27 16.55
C LYS A 144 -3.88 2.40 17.14
N SER A 145 -4.09 1.87 18.35
CA SER A 145 -3.03 1.17 19.09
C SER A 145 -2.49 -0.06 18.33
N PRO A 146 -1.17 -0.15 18.04
CA PRO A 146 -0.56 -1.34 17.45
C PRO A 146 -0.71 -2.58 18.33
N TYR A 147 -0.82 -2.40 19.66
CA TYR A 147 -1.03 -3.50 20.60
C TYR A 147 -2.36 -4.23 20.30
N LEU A 148 -3.39 -3.52 19.85
CA LEU A 148 -4.64 -4.14 19.39
C LEU A 148 -4.54 -4.53 17.92
N TRP A 149 -4.14 -3.57 17.08
CA TRP A 149 -4.51 -3.55 15.66
C TRP A 149 -3.36 -3.84 14.70
N SER A 150 -2.12 -4.02 15.18
CA SER A 150 -0.99 -4.40 14.32
C SER A 150 -1.29 -5.71 13.58
N PHE A 151 -0.88 -5.76 12.31
CA PHE A 151 -1.22 -6.81 11.32
C PHE A 151 -2.68 -6.82 10.84
N THR A 152 -3.49 -5.81 11.18
CA THR A 152 -4.77 -5.51 10.49
C THR A 152 -4.65 -4.29 9.58
N ASN A 153 -5.69 -4.02 8.78
CA ASN A 153 -5.89 -2.75 8.07
C ASN A 153 -6.15 -1.55 9.00
N ILE A 154 -6.59 -1.76 10.25
CA ILE A 154 -6.89 -0.69 11.23
C ILE A 154 -5.61 0.01 11.74
N TYR A 155 -4.44 -0.60 11.54
CA TYR A 155 -3.14 -0.03 11.87
C TYR A 155 -2.22 0.09 10.64
N ALA A 156 -1.57 1.24 10.49
CA ALA A 156 -0.52 1.48 9.51
C ALA A 156 0.84 1.71 10.19
N SER A 157 0.94 2.77 10.99
CA SER A 157 2.15 3.16 11.74
C SER A 157 1.79 3.99 12.96
N GLY A 158 2.80 4.41 13.72
CA GLY A 158 2.64 5.24 14.92
C GLY A 158 2.79 4.39 16.17
N LYS A 159 3.95 4.50 16.85
CA LYS A 159 4.15 3.83 18.13
C LYS A 159 5.07 4.54 19.10
N TYR A 160 4.91 4.23 20.38
CA TYR A 160 5.96 4.45 21.36
C TYR A 160 7.11 3.48 21.06
N THR A 161 8.31 4.03 20.91
CA THR A 161 9.56 3.30 20.64
C THR A 161 10.32 2.95 21.92
N SER A 162 10.03 3.70 22.98
CA SER A 162 10.42 3.53 24.39
C SER A 162 9.52 4.46 25.22
N ASP A 163 9.57 4.38 26.55
CA ASP A 163 8.72 5.17 27.46
C ASP A 163 8.72 6.66 27.10
N GLY A 164 7.52 7.20 26.83
CA GLY A 164 7.31 8.60 26.41
C GLY A 164 7.83 8.98 25.01
N ARG A 165 8.54 8.10 24.30
CA ARG A 165 9.13 8.39 22.98
C ARG A 165 8.26 7.90 21.82
N TRP A 166 7.27 8.73 21.49
CA TRP A 166 6.44 8.56 20.29
C TRP A 166 7.21 8.65 18.97
N SER A 167 6.72 7.99 17.92
CA SER A 167 7.16 8.14 16.53
C SER A 167 6.03 7.79 15.56
N GLU A 168 5.59 8.77 14.76
CA GLU A 168 4.51 8.63 13.77
C GLU A 168 4.81 7.62 12.65
N THR A 169 6.08 7.41 12.32
CA THR A 169 6.52 6.54 11.21
C THR A 169 6.95 5.16 11.68
N ALA A 170 7.18 4.95 12.98
CA ALA A 170 7.61 3.65 13.49
C ALA A 170 6.47 2.62 13.42
N VAL A 171 6.68 1.56 12.62
CA VAL A 171 5.73 0.44 12.47
C VAL A 171 5.95 -0.60 13.57
N SER A 172 4.89 -1.31 13.99
CA SER A 172 5.02 -2.46 14.88
C SER A 172 5.42 -3.71 14.08
N ARG A 173 6.40 -4.46 14.59
CA ARG A 173 6.79 -5.79 14.06
C ARG A 173 6.12 -6.93 14.85
N GLN A 174 5.31 -6.59 15.84
CA GLN A 174 4.59 -7.51 16.72
C GLN A 174 3.14 -7.61 16.26
N CYS A 175 2.56 -8.81 16.36
CA CYS A 175 1.14 -9.02 16.07
C CYS A 175 0.25 -8.32 17.11
N GLY A 176 -0.85 -7.71 16.68
CA GLY A 176 -1.83 -7.11 17.58
C GLY A 176 -2.76 -8.16 18.21
N ALA A 177 -3.23 -7.89 19.42
CA ALA A 177 -4.14 -8.74 20.18
C ALA A 177 -5.45 -9.04 19.43
N MET A 178 -6.03 -8.04 18.74
CA MET A 178 -7.23 -8.24 17.92
C MET A 178 -6.92 -8.98 16.61
N ALA A 179 -5.72 -8.87 16.07
CA ALA A 179 -5.31 -9.66 14.91
C ALA A 179 -5.18 -11.16 15.25
N LEU A 180 -4.70 -11.48 16.47
CA LEU A 180 -4.72 -12.85 16.99
C LEU A 180 -6.16 -13.32 17.22
N LEU A 181 -6.99 -12.55 17.94
CA LEU A 181 -8.37 -12.91 18.27
C LEU A 181 -9.21 -13.17 17.02
N LEU A 182 -9.20 -12.24 16.06
CA LEU A 182 -9.93 -12.38 14.79
C LEU A 182 -9.46 -13.59 13.98
N ARG A 183 -8.16 -13.94 14.02
CA ARG A 183 -7.65 -15.15 13.35
C ARG A 183 -8.02 -16.44 14.08
N MET A 184 -8.16 -16.43 15.41
CA MET A 184 -8.70 -17.58 16.15
C MET A 184 -10.16 -17.85 15.74
N ILE A 185 -10.98 -16.80 15.64
CA ILE A 185 -12.38 -16.88 15.21
C ILE A 185 -12.47 -17.35 13.75
N GLN A 186 -11.71 -16.75 12.83
CA GLN A 186 -11.65 -17.14 11.42
C GLN A 186 -11.13 -18.57 11.18
N LYS A 187 -10.56 -19.22 12.22
CA LYS A 187 -10.09 -20.59 12.18
C LYS A 187 -10.90 -21.54 13.08
N GLU A 188 -12.03 -21.07 13.61
CA GLU A 188 -12.94 -21.83 14.49
C GLU A 188 -12.26 -22.40 15.75
N LEU A 189 -11.13 -21.81 16.16
CA LEU A 189 -10.34 -22.25 17.33
C LEU A 189 -10.95 -21.81 18.66
N ILE A 190 -11.88 -20.85 18.62
CA ILE A 190 -12.69 -20.39 19.74
C ILE A 190 -14.12 -20.11 19.25
N PRO A 191 -15.16 -20.33 20.06
CA PRO A 191 -16.50 -19.82 19.78
C PRO A 191 -16.52 -18.29 19.93
N ALA A 192 -17.31 -17.60 19.10
CA ALA A 192 -17.53 -16.17 19.23
C ALA A 192 -18.96 -15.78 18.89
N ALA A 193 -19.61 -15.04 19.78
CA ALA A 193 -20.82 -14.29 19.48
C ALA A 193 -20.45 -13.02 18.71
N VAL A 194 -20.24 -13.14 17.40
CA VAL A 194 -20.29 -11.97 16.51
C VAL A 194 -21.74 -11.48 16.50
N PRO A 195 -22.02 -10.19 16.74
CA PRO A 195 -23.39 -9.68 16.64
C PRO A 195 -23.89 -9.87 15.21
N GLN A 196 -24.89 -10.73 15.05
CA GLN A 196 -25.48 -11.02 13.75
C GLN A 196 -26.13 -9.75 13.17
N SER A 197 -25.73 -9.38 11.96
CA SER A 197 -26.55 -8.54 11.09
C SER A 197 -27.78 -9.36 10.67
N THR A 198 -28.97 -8.91 11.06
CA THR A 198 -30.23 -9.53 10.63
C THR A 198 -30.60 -9.09 9.21
N ASP A 199 -29.83 -9.57 8.24
CA ASP A 199 -30.22 -9.72 6.83
C ASP A 199 -29.79 -11.13 6.40
N GLU A 200 -30.72 -11.91 5.87
CA GLU A 200 -30.50 -13.34 5.60
C GLU A 200 -29.82 -13.58 4.25
N ASP A 201 -28.50 -13.84 4.23
CA ASP A 201 -27.87 -14.70 3.23
C ASP A 201 -26.39 -15.05 3.57
N GLU A 202 -26.12 -16.33 3.87
CA GLU A 202 -24.76 -16.92 3.82
C GLU A 202 -24.86 -18.45 3.65
N PRO A 203 -23.87 -19.13 3.03
CA PRO A 203 -22.90 -18.64 2.04
C PRO A 203 -22.92 -19.50 0.74
N PRO A 204 -22.16 -19.09 -0.29
CA PRO A 204 -20.98 -19.92 -0.57
C PRO A 204 -19.70 -19.10 -0.73
N GLY A 205 -18.56 -19.72 -0.41
CA GLY A 205 -17.26 -19.06 -0.37
C GLY A 205 -16.79 -18.48 -1.70
N ARG A 206 -16.94 -17.16 -1.85
CA ARG A 206 -16.12 -16.29 -2.71
C ARG A 206 -15.92 -14.94 -2.00
N PRO A 207 -14.85 -14.19 -2.29
CA PRO A 207 -14.74 -12.81 -1.83
C PRO A 207 -15.89 -11.98 -2.40
N LEU A 208 -16.50 -11.12 -1.57
CA LEU A 208 -17.18 -9.94 -2.12
C LEU A 208 -16.12 -9.13 -2.89
N PRO A 209 -16.44 -8.63 -4.10
CA PRO A 209 -15.46 -7.93 -4.91
C PRO A 209 -14.99 -6.65 -4.21
N PRO A 210 -13.75 -6.20 -4.42
CA PRO A 210 -13.37 -4.84 -4.06
C PRO A 210 -14.32 -3.86 -4.76
N VAL A 211 -14.60 -2.72 -4.11
CA VAL A 211 -15.24 -1.59 -4.80
C VAL A 211 -14.39 -1.29 -6.03
N PRO A 212 -14.96 -1.30 -7.26
CA PRO A 212 -14.17 -1.21 -8.47
C PRO A 212 -13.32 0.05 -8.43
N ALA A 213 -12.00 -0.15 -8.39
CA ALA A 213 -11.05 0.93 -8.18
C ALA A 213 -11.28 2.02 -9.24
N PRO A 214 -11.38 3.31 -8.84
CA PRO A 214 -11.58 4.37 -9.80
C PRO A 214 -10.41 4.36 -10.78
N ARG A 215 -10.70 4.33 -12.09
CA ARG A 215 -9.64 4.33 -13.12
C ARG A 215 -8.71 5.52 -12.90
N TYR A 216 -7.41 5.30 -13.12
CA TYR A 216 -6.42 6.35 -12.99
C TYR A 216 -6.77 7.53 -13.92
N PRO A 217 -6.84 8.78 -13.43
CA PRO A 217 -7.43 9.91 -14.16
C PRO A 217 -6.50 10.55 -15.21
N GLY A 218 -5.65 9.75 -15.86
CA GLY A 218 -4.69 10.15 -16.90
C GLY A 218 -3.48 10.95 -16.41
N ARG A 219 -3.76 12.07 -15.75
CA ARG A 219 -2.79 13.04 -15.22
C ARG A 219 -2.30 12.73 -13.80
N MET A 220 -1.11 13.21 -13.47
CA MET A 220 -0.58 13.22 -12.09
C MET A 220 -1.37 14.20 -11.21
N LEU A 221 -1.44 13.89 -9.91
CA LEU A 221 -2.08 14.74 -8.90
C LEU A 221 -1.03 15.09 -7.84
N ARG A 222 -0.66 16.37 -7.78
CA ARG A 222 0.42 16.98 -6.99
C ARG A 222 -0.02 18.37 -6.51
N ARG A 223 0.89 19.12 -5.85
CA ARG A 223 0.62 20.51 -5.42
C ARG A 223 -0.09 21.31 -6.51
N ASP A 224 -1.10 22.08 -6.10
CA ASP A 224 -1.98 22.90 -6.95
C ASP A 224 -2.94 22.11 -7.88
N SER A 225 -3.03 20.79 -7.75
CA SER A 225 -4.08 19.99 -8.38
C SER A 225 -5.42 20.15 -7.67
N HIS A 226 -6.54 20.16 -8.41
CA HIS A 226 -7.87 20.40 -7.86
C HIS A 226 -8.93 19.40 -8.37
N GLY A 227 -10.03 19.26 -7.62
CA GLY A 227 -11.26 18.61 -8.07
C GLY A 227 -11.46 17.15 -7.60
N PRO A 228 -12.44 16.42 -8.17
CA PRO A 228 -12.98 15.19 -7.56
C PRO A 228 -11.99 14.04 -7.39
N ASN A 229 -10.88 14.02 -8.13
CA ASN A 229 -9.82 13.02 -7.94
C ASN A 229 -8.90 13.36 -6.76
N VAL A 230 -8.77 14.65 -6.42
CA VAL A 230 -8.12 15.09 -5.18
C VAL A 230 -9.01 14.76 -3.99
N THR A 231 -10.33 15.00 -4.08
CA THR A 231 -11.33 14.56 -3.09
C THR A 231 -11.16 13.08 -2.76
N ARG A 232 -11.13 12.21 -3.80
CA ARG A 232 -10.91 10.76 -3.66
C ARG A 232 -9.59 10.41 -2.99
N ILE A 233 -8.50 11.11 -3.32
CA ILE A 233 -7.18 10.94 -2.66
C ILE A 233 -7.28 11.34 -1.18
N GLN A 234 -7.86 12.49 -0.85
CA GLN A 234 -7.98 12.98 0.53
C GLN A 234 -8.86 12.05 1.38
N GLU A 235 -9.98 11.58 0.85
CA GLU A 235 -10.85 10.58 1.47
C GLU A 235 -10.12 9.26 1.68
N ARG A 236 -9.41 8.75 0.66
CA ARG A 236 -8.72 7.47 0.74
C ARG A 236 -7.52 7.51 1.69
N LEU A 237 -6.75 8.61 1.71
CA LEU A 237 -5.68 8.83 2.70
C LEU A 237 -6.24 8.82 4.13
N LYS A 238 -7.39 9.45 4.40
CA LYS A 238 -8.07 9.37 5.71
C LYS A 238 -8.53 7.97 6.07
N ILE A 239 -9.08 7.23 5.10
CA ILE A 239 -9.49 5.82 5.27
C ILE A 239 -8.27 4.95 5.59
N LEU A 240 -7.10 5.26 5.02
CA LEU A 240 -5.81 4.62 5.28
C LEU A 240 -5.09 5.18 6.53
N GLY A 241 -5.77 5.98 7.36
CA GLY A 241 -5.28 6.48 8.65
C GLY A 241 -4.41 7.74 8.58
N ILE A 242 -4.19 8.32 7.40
CA ILE A 242 -3.37 9.52 7.20
C ILE A 242 -4.26 10.75 7.33
N GLN A 243 -4.37 11.26 8.55
CA GLN A 243 -5.20 12.42 8.91
C GLN A 243 -4.52 13.76 8.61
N GLU A 244 -3.19 13.74 8.45
CA GLU A 244 -2.33 14.90 8.20
C GLU A 244 -2.63 15.57 6.85
N VAL A 245 -3.40 14.89 5.99
CA VAL A 245 -3.95 15.39 4.72
C VAL A 245 -4.85 16.62 4.87
N GLY A 246 -5.40 16.88 6.07
CA GLY A 246 -6.24 18.06 6.35
C GLY A 246 -7.74 17.80 6.17
N PRO A 247 -8.58 18.81 5.84
CA PRO A 247 -9.97 18.60 5.45
C PRO A 247 -10.09 17.83 4.12
N VAL A 248 -11.31 17.49 3.69
CA VAL A 248 -11.56 17.10 2.28
C VAL A 248 -12.15 18.34 1.63
N ASP A 249 -11.32 19.07 0.90
CA ASP A 249 -11.64 20.36 0.27
C ASP A 249 -11.46 20.33 -1.26
N ALA A 250 -10.98 19.20 -1.81
CA ALA A 250 -10.63 19.00 -3.20
C ALA A 250 -9.43 19.84 -3.70
N ASP A 251 -8.62 20.40 -2.79
CA ASP A 251 -7.35 21.08 -3.07
C ASP A 251 -6.16 20.20 -2.68
N PHE A 252 -5.23 20.00 -3.62
CA PHE A 252 -3.98 19.32 -3.36
C PHE A 252 -2.97 20.33 -2.79
N GLY A 253 -3.29 20.90 -1.64
CA GLY A 253 -2.39 21.78 -0.92
C GLY A 253 -1.19 21.05 -0.31
N GLU A 254 -0.33 21.78 0.38
CA GLU A 254 0.88 21.26 1.03
C GLU A 254 0.60 20.08 2.00
N ARG A 255 -0.56 20.09 2.67
CA ARG A 255 -1.01 19.00 3.55
C ARG A 255 -1.35 17.74 2.75
N THR A 256 -2.05 17.88 1.63
CA THR A 256 -2.36 16.76 0.73
C THR A 256 -1.08 16.14 0.18
N GLU A 257 -0.10 16.94 -0.23
CA GLU A 257 1.21 16.46 -0.70
C GLU A 257 2.00 15.76 0.41
N TRP A 258 2.07 16.34 1.61
CA TRP A 258 2.80 15.74 2.73
C TRP A 258 2.19 14.40 3.14
N ALA A 259 0.86 14.29 3.12
CA ALA A 259 0.14 13.04 3.32
C ALA A 259 0.39 12.00 2.21
N VAL A 260 0.55 12.42 0.95
CA VAL A 260 0.94 11.52 -0.15
C VAL A 260 2.38 11.05 0.00
N LYS A 261 3.34 11.93 0.36
CA LYS A 261 4.71 11.53 0.72
C LYS A 261 4.69 10.52 1.86
N LEU A 262 3.87 10.76 2.88
CA LEU A 262 3.73 9.87 4.02
C LEU A 262 3.06 8.54 3.66
N PHE A 263 2.14 8.51 2.71
CA PHE A 263 1.56 7.28 2.14
C PHE A 263 2.64 6.48 1.39
N GLN A 264 3.34 7.12 0.45
CA GLN A 264 4.41 6.50 -0.35
C GLN A 264 5.53 5.94 0.54
N ALA A 265 5.93 6.67 1.58
CA ALA A 265 6.92 6.23 2.55
C ALA A 265 6.48 5.04 3.45
N ARG A 266 5.21 4.63 3.36
CA ARG A 266 4.59 3.57 4.18
C ARG A 266 4.04 2.39 3.35
N HIS A 267 4.04 2.47 2.02
CA HIS A 267 3.40 1.49 1.14
C HIS A 267 4.25 1.11 -0.07
N GLU A 268 4.05 -0.12 -0.54
CA GLU A 268 4.64 -0.67 -1.75
C GLU A 268 3.65 -0.52 -2.93
N ASP A 269 4.13 -0.67 -4.17
CA ASP A 269 3.27 -0.78 -5.34
C ASP A 269 2.62 -2.18 -5.44
N GLY A 270 1.82 -2.40 -6.48
CA GLY A 270 1.16 -3.70 -6.73
C GLY A 270 2.10 -4.88 -7.02
N GLN A 271 3.42 -4.68 -7.00
CA GLN A 271 4.46 -5.70 -7.18
C GLN A 271 5.30 -5.94 -5.91
N GLY A 272 5.07 -5.15 -4.84
CA GLY A 272 5.84 -5.24 -3.59
C GLY A 272 7.11 -4.38 -3.57
N GLU A 273 7.31 -3.48 -4.53
CA GLU A 273 8.43 -2.55 -4.54
C GLU A 273 8.06 -1.23 -3.84
N PRO A 274 8.94 -0.63 -3.01
CA PRO A 274 8.62 0.61 -2.29
C PRO A 274 8.23 1.77 -3.22
N LEU A 275 7.12 2.45 -2.91
CA LEU A 275 6.71 3.64 -3.66
C LEU A 275 7.74 4.78 -3.51
N GLU A 276 7.91 5.56 -4.58
CA GLU A 276 8.74 6.75 -4.51
C GLU A 276 8.06 7.88 -3.73
N ILE A 277 8.83 8.51 -2.84
CA ILE A 277 8.38 9.52 -1.88
C ILE A 277 8.46 10.93 -2.52
N ASP A 278 7.76 11.12 -3.64
CA ASP A 278 7.77 12.38 -4.41
C ASP A 278 6.60 13.34 -4.05
N GLY A 279 5.54 12.82 -3.40
CA GLY A 279 4.32 13.56 -3.07
C GLY A 279 3.30 13.66 -4.19
N VAL A 280 3.51 12.91 -5.28
CA VAL A 280 2.69 12.95 -6.48
C VAL A 280 2.00 11.62 -6.68
N VAL A 281 0.66 11.64 -6.74
CA VAL A 281 -0.13 10.44 -7.00
C VAL A 281 -0.07 10.11 -8.49
N GLY A 282 1.00 9.43 -8.90
CA GLY A 282 1.10 8.69 -10.16
C GLY A 282 0.38 7.33 -10.10
N PRO A 283 0.34 6.54 -11.19
CA PRO A 283 -0.45 5.30 -11.23
C PRO A 283 -0.02 4.23 -10.24
N MET A 284 1.28 4.11 -9.93
CA MET A 284 1.76 3.20 -8.88
C MET A 284 1.20 3.58 -7.50
N THR A 285 1.28 4.87 -7.15
CA THR A 285 0.71 5.40 -5.90
C THR A 285 -0.81 5.31 -5.87
N TRP A 286 -1.50 5.55 -6.98
CA TRP A 286 -2.95 5.41 -7.09
C TRP A 286 -3.41 3.95 -7.01
N ASN A 287 -2.75 3.02 -7.69
CA ASN A 287 -3.09 1.61 -7.65
C ASN A 287 -2.78 0.99 -6.27
N SER A 288 -1.76 1.51 -5.56
CA SER A 288 -1.50 1.19 -4.15
C SER A 288 -2.53 1.83 -3.21
N LEU A 289 -2.98 3.07 -3.48
CA LEU A 289 -4.09 3.68 -2.75
C LEU A 289 -5.37 2.87 -2.92
N PHE A 290 -5.72 2.42 -4.13
CA PHE A 290 -7.06 1.93 -4.47
C PHE A 290 -7.21 0.42 -4.75
N GLU A 291 -6.12 -0.36 -4.78
CA GLU A 291 -6.04 -1.82 -4.99
C GLU A 291 -6.69 -2.35 -6.29
N ILE A 292 -5.85 -2.77 -7.27
CA ILE A 292 -6.31 -3.25 -8.58
C ILE A 292 -5.83 -4.67 -8.90
N GLU A 293 -6.77 -5.62 -8.98
CA GLU A 293 -6.69 -6.74 -9.93
C GLU A 293 -7.33 -6.35 -11.28
N PRO A 294 -6.91 -6.95 -12.41
CA PRO A 294 -7.16 -6.39 -13.73
C PRO A 294 -8.61 -6.52 -14.25
N ALA A 295 -9.29 -5.36 -14.30
CA ALA A 295 -10.29 -4.93 -15.28
C ALA A 295 -11.44 -5.90 -15.68
N GLY A 296 -12.63 -5.64 -15.12
CA GLY A 296 -13.91 -5.79 -15.83
C GLY A 296 -14.31 -4.49 -16.55
N SER A 297 -15.08 -4.59 -17.64
CA SER A 297 -15.53 -3.42 -18.42
C SER A 297 -16.79 -2.75 -17.85
N GLY A 298 -16.85 -1.42 -17.95
CA GLY A 298 -17.94 -0.57 -17.46
C GLY A 298 -17.63 0.91 -17.66
N GLU A 299 -18.66 1.73 -17.83
CA GLU A 299 -18.63 3.12 -18.33
C GLU A 299 -19.81 3.94 -17.73
N THR A 300 -19.83 5.28 -17.78
CA THR A 300 -18.84 6.20 -18.39
C THR A 300 -18.00 6.89 -17.28
N GLU A 301 -17.74 8.19 -17.10
CA GLU A 301 -18.04 9.49 -17.76
C GLU A 301 -16.74 10.30 -17.88
N VAL A 302 -16.74 11.38 -18.68
CA VAL A 302 -15.54 12.19 -18.96
C VAL A 302 -15.79 13.68 -18.72
N SER A 303 -14.95 14.33 -17.91
CA SER A 303 -14.87 15.80 -17.82
C SER A 303 -13.94 16.32 -18.92
N VAL A 304 -14.48 17.08 -19.88
CA VAL A 304 -13.77 17.53 -21.08
C VAL A 304 -12.64 18.51 -20.75
N ALA A 305 -11.42 18.16 -21.12
CA ALA A 305 -10.28 19.06 -21.28
C ALA A 305 -9.35 18.49 -22.36
N ASP A 306 -9.13 19.29 -23.42
CA ASP A 306 -8.13 19.13 -24.50
C ASP A 306 -7.89 17.72 -25.06
N ASN A 307 -8.68 17.38 -26.08
CA ASN A 307 -8.72 16.05 -26.72
C ASN A 307 -7.66 15.90 -27.84
N ASP A 308 -6.40 16.25 -27.55
CA ASP A 308 -5.27 16.10 -28.48
C ASP A 308 -4.73 14.66 -28.55
N LEU A 309 -3.97 14.34 -29.60
CA LEU A 309 -3.50 12.97 -29.83
C LEU A 309 -2.37 12.55 -28.86
N ALA A 310 -1.56 13.50 -28.38
CA ALA A 310 -0.44 13.23 -27.49
C ALA A 310 -0.90 12.92 -26.05
N SER A 311 -1.88 13.67 -25.55
CA SER A 311 -2.54 13.49 -24.26
C SER A 311 -3.30 12.16 -24.22
N ALA A 312 -4.10 11.85 -25.25
CA ALA A 312 -4.77 10.55 -25.35
C ALA A 312 -3.79 9.36 -25.44
N ALA A 313 -2.64 9.53 -26.10
CA ALA A 313 -1.59 8.50 -26.16
C ALA A 313 -0.86 8.33 -24.80
N LEU A 314 -0.62 9.43 -24.07
CA LEU A 314 -0.04 9.40 -22.73
C LEU A 314 -0.94 8.67 -21.72
N ASP A 315 -2.26 8.91 -21.77
CA ASP A 315 -3.23 8.22 -20.93
C ASP A 315 -3.26 6.71 -21.18
N ILE A 316 -3.22 6.31 -22.46
CA ILE A 316 -3.13 4.90 -22.84
C ILE A 316 -1.80 4.28 -22.37
N ALA A 317 -0.68 5.00 -22.51
CA ALA A 317 0.62 4.57 -22.00
C ALA A 317 0.65 4.42 -20.47
N ALA A 318 -0.02 5.33 -19.74
CA ALA A 318 -0.16 5.24 -18.28
C ALA A 318 -0.94 4.00 -17.83
N ASN A 319 -1.94 3.58 -18.60
CA ASN A 319 -2.70 2.35 -18.35
C ASN A 319 -1.92 1.06 -18.66
N GLN A 320 -0.72 1.13 -19.26
CA GLN A 320 0.15 -0.03 -19.49
C GLN A 320 1.27 -0.21 -18.44
N ILE A 321 1.43 0.70 -17.48
CA ILE A 321 2.47 0.59 -16.44
C ILE A 321 2.28 -0.71 -15.63
N GLY A 322 3.34 -1.49 -15.48
CA GLY A 322 3.31 -2.82 -14.87
C GLY A 322 3.09 -3.97 -15.85
N VAL A 323 2.92 -3.71 -17.16
CA VAL A 323 3.01 -4.77 -18.19
C VAL A 323 4.44 -5.31 -18.24
N LEU A 324 4.60 -6.60 -17.94
CA LEU A 324 5.88 -7.31 -17.92
C LEU A 324 6.02 -8.32 -19.05
N GLU A 325 7.26 -8.61 -19.43
CA GLU A 325 7.63 -9.73 -20.29
C GLU A 325 7.40 -11.10 -19.64
N GLN A 326 7.04 -12.07 -20.47
CA GLN A 326 6.77 -13.45 -20.08
C GLN A 326 7.42 -14.41 -21.07
N PRO A 327 8.52 -15.09 -20.70
CA PRO A 327 9.30 -14.92 -19.46
C PRO A 327 10.06 -13.57 -19.42
N ARG A 328 10.43 -13.11 -18.22
CA ARG A 328 11.19 -11.87 -18.01
C ARG A 328 12.54 -11.87 -18.75
N GLY A 329 12.84 -10.80 -19.49
CA GLY A 329 14.11 -10.65 -20.22
C GLY A 329 14.15 -11.41 -21.56
N SER A 330 12.99 -11.62 -22.18
CA SER A 330 12.83 -12.33 -23.46
C SER A 330 12.42 -11.41 -24.62
N ASN A 331 12.03 -10.16 -24.35
CA ASN A 331 11.33 -9.28 -25.30
C ASN A 331 10.03 -9.90 -25.87
N ARG A 332 9.38 -10.79 -25.09
CA ARG A 332 8.13 -11.50 -25.41
C ARG A 332 7.14 -11.42 -24.25
N GLY A 333 5.88 -11.69 -24.54
CA GLY A 333 4.77 -11.80 -23.59
C GLY A 333 3.46 -11.44 -24.26
N PRO A 334 2.28 -11.74 -23.69
CA PRO A 334 1.00 -11.54 -24.37
C PRO A 334 0.81 -10.10 -24.89
N MET A 335 0.98 -9.11 -24.00
CA MET A 335 0.84 -7.69 -24.35
C MET A 335 2.06 -7.13 -25.11
N VAL A 336 3.26 -7.66 -24.84
CA VAL A 336 4.50 -7.25 -25.54
C VAL A 336 4.44 -7.67 -27.02
N ASP A 337 3.90 -8.85 -27.31
CA ASP A 337 3.63 -9.29 -28.68
C ASP A 337 2.59 -8.38 -29.37
N GLU A 338 1.60 -7.84 -28.66
CA GLU A 338 0.63 -6.88 -29.22
C GLU A 338 1.27 -5.53 -29.61
N TYR A 339 2.18 -4.99 -28.79
CA TYR A 339 2.95 -3.80 -29.15
C TYR A 339 3.73 -4.03 -30.45
N MET A 340 4.41 -5.17 -30.56
CA MET A 340 5.17 -5.52 -31.77
C MET A 340 4.26 -5.73 -32.97
N ASN A 341 3.11 -6.41 -32.80
CA ASN A 341 2.09 -6.58 -33.85
C ASN A 341 1.52 -5.26 -34.37
N ALA A 342 1.55 -4.16 -33.61
CA ALA A 342 1.12 -2.86 -34.13
C ALA A 342 2.04 -2.34 -35.24
N VAL A 343 3.34 -2.60 -35.13
CA VAL A 343 4.33 -2.28 -36.17
C VAL A 343 4.41 -3.43 -37.19
N ASP A 344 4.94 -4.56 -36.76
CA ASP A 344 5.18 -5.77 -37.55
C ASP A 344 5.35 -6.98 -36.60
N GLY A 345 4.48 -7.98 -36.74
CA GLY A 345 4.53 -9.20 -35.93
C GLY A 345 5.79 -10.06 -36.16
N GLY A 346 6.54 -9.84 -37.24
CA GLY A 346 7.84 -10.46 -37.49
C GLY A 346 8.96 -9.97 -36.55
N LEU A 347 8.75 -8.87 -35.82
CA LEU A 347 9.75 -8.28 -34.92
C LEU A 347 9.66 -8.76 -33.46
N ARG A 348 8.71 -9.64 -33.12
CA ARG A 348 8.54 -10.17 -31.75
C ARG A 348 9.84 -10.78 -31.21
N GLY A 349 10.26 -10.38 -30.00
CA GLY A 349 11.55 -10.78 -29.41
C GLY A 349 12.70 -9.79 -29.69
N GLN A 350 12.43 -8.69 -30.38
CA GLN A 350 13.32 -7.53 -30.46
C GLN A 350 12.93 -6.46 -29.44
N PRO A 351 13.83 -5.53 -29.07
CA PRO A 351 13.52 -4.40 -28.20
C PRO A 351 12.31 -3.58 -28.66
N TRP A 352 11.38 -3.35 -27.74
CA TRP A 352 9.99 -2.98 -28.06
C TRP A 352 9.55 -1.57 -27.61
N CYS A 353 10.47 -0.73 -27.12
CA CYS A 353 10.15 0.60 -26.56
C CYS A 353 9.42 1.53 -27.55
N MET A 354 9.88 1.64 -28.80
CA MET A 354 9.19 2.44 -29.83
C MET A 354 7.91 1.78 -30.34
N ALA A 355 7.83 0.44 -30.35
CA ALA A 355 6.62 -0.28 -30.73
C ALA A 355 5.49 -0.06 -29.70
N PHE A 356 5.83 0.02 -28.42
CA PHE A 356 4.92 0.43 -27.34
C PHE A 356 4.42 1.87 -27.55
N VAL A 357 5.31 2.83 -27.81
CA VAL A 357 4.91 4.24 -28.09
C VAL A 357 3.99 4.29 -29.31
N TYR A 358 4.35 3.63 -30.41
CA TYR A 358 3.53 3.54 -31.62
C TYR A 358 2.15 2.89 -31.36
N TRP A 359 2.10 1.80 -30.57
CA TRP A 359 0.84 1.15 -30.18
C TRP A 359 -0.05 2.13 -29.41
N CYS A 360 0.48 2.86 -28.41
CA CYS A 360 -0.30 3.82 -27.62
C CYS A 360 -0.93 4.90 -28.50
N PHE A 361 -0.15 5.52 -29.39
CA PHE A 361 -0.66 6.48 -30.36
C PHE A 361 -1.69 5.89 -31.33
N ARG A 362 -1.49 4.64 -31.80
CA ARG A 362 -2.44 3.96 -32.67
C ARG A 362 -3.78 3.72 -31.98
N GLN A 363 -3.75 3.30 -30.70
CA GLN A 363 -4.97 3.14 -29.90
C GLN A 363 -5.64 4.50 -29.66
N ALA A 364 -4.88 5.57 -29.35
CA ALA A 364 -5.42 6.91 -29.16
C ALA A 364 -6.12 7.46 -30.41
N ALA A 365 -5.45 7.33 -31.57
CA ALA A 365 -6.00 7.66 -32.88
C ALA A 365 -7.30 6.88 -33.18
N GLN A 366 -7.31 5.57 -32.92
CA GLN A 366 -8.47 4.72 -33.16
C GLN A 366 -9.65 5.01 -32.21
N GLN A 367 -9.38 5.32 -30.94
CA GLN A 367 -10.42 5.62 -29.94
C GLN A 367 -11.06 7.00 -30.15
N ASN A 368 -10.28 7.99 -30.59
CA ASN A 368 -10.72 9.38 -30.72
C ASN A 368 -11.03 9.81 -32.18
N GLY A 369 -10.83 8.92 -33.15
CA GLY A 369 -10.99 9.24 -34.58
C GLY A 369 -9.92 10.20 -35.14
N LEU A 370 -8.80 10.35 -34.44
CA LEU A 370 -7.73 11.29 -34.77
C LEU A 370 -6.75 10.71 -35.82
N PRO A 371 -6.12 11.53 -36.68
CA PRO A 371 -5.15 11.05 -37.66
C PRO A 371 -3.85 10.60 -36.97
N LEU A 372 -3.40 9.37 -37.23
CA LEU A 372 -2.18 8.83 -36.62
C LEU A 372 -0.91 9.52 -37.17
N ARG A 373 -0.30 10.41 -36.37
CA ARG A 373 0.85 11.25 -36.77
C ARG A 373 2.22 10.60 -36.55
N VAL A 374 2.37 9.64 -35.64
CA VAL A 374 3.67 9.01 -35.33
C VAL A 374 4.13 8.03 -36.43
N PRO A 375 5.42 8.02 -36.82
CA PRO A 375 5.96 7.06 -37.79
C PRO A 375 5.76 5.59 -37.40
N LYS A 376 5.25 4.76 -38.33
CA LYS A 376 5.10 3.31 -38.13
C LYS A 376 6.46 2.59 -38.18
N THR A 377 7.15 2.50 -37.04
CA THR A 377 8.38 1.72 -36.88
C THR A 377 8.64 1.34 -35.43
N ALA A 378 9.42 0.27 -35.21
CA ALA A 378 9.91 -0.16 -33.90
C ALA A 378 11.34 0.35 -33.60
N SER A 379 11.97 1.06 -34.54
CA SER A 379 13.30 1.67 -34.33
C SER A 379 13.15 3.13 -33.90
N VAL A 380 13.64 3.45 -32.70
CA VAL A 380 13.70 4.82 -32.14
C VAL A 380 14.38 5.78 -33.11
N TRP A 381 15.54 5.39 -33.64
CA TRP A 381 16.35 6.20 -34.54
C TRP A 381 15.61 6.47 -35.86
N ARG A 382 14.97 5.46 -36.44
CA ARG A 382 14.17 5.61 -37.66
C ARG A 382 12.90 6.44 -37.43
N SER A 383 12.28 6.36 -36.25
CA SER A 383 11.14 7.23 -35.91
C SER A 383 11.57 8.70 -35.85
N TRP A 384 12.70 9.00 -35.21
CA TRP A 384 13.29 10.34 -35.16
C TRP A 384 13.63 10.87 -36.56
N GLU A 385 14.26 10.08 -37.43
CA GLU A 385 14.52 10.46 -38.83
C GLU A 385 13.22 10.73 -39.62
N MET A 386 12.25 9.81 -39.55
CA MET A 386 11.00 9.91 -40.32
C MET A 386 10.17 11.12 -39.90
N ALA A 387 10.09 11.42 -38.61
CA ALA A 387 9.34 12.57 -38.11
C ALA A 387 9.96 13.91 -38.56
N GLN A 388 11.29 14.05 -38.49
CA GLN A 388 12.00 15.21 -39.04
C GLN A 388 11.78 15.36 -40.55
N ALA A 389 11.96 14.28 -41.32
CA ALA A 389 11.86 14.30 -42.78
C ALA A 389 10.43 14.58 -43.28
N ALA A 390 9.41 14.22 -42.51
CA ALA A 390 8.00 14.44 -42.84
C ALA A 390 7.38 15.67 -42.16
N GLY A 391 8.12 16.38 -41.30
CA GLY A 391 7.60 17.53 -40.53
C GLY A 391 6.48 17.13 -39.56
N GLN A 392 6.55 15.93 -38.97
CA GLN A 392 5.50 15.39 -38.10
C GLN A 392 5.74 15.77 -36.64
N GLY A 393 4.88 16.66 -36.12
CA GLY A 393 4.89 17.13 -34.74
C GLY A 393 5.76 18.35 -34.47
N GLU A 394 5.64 18.94 -33.28
CA GLU A 394 6.62 19.96 -32.82
C GLU A 394 7.90 19.24 -32.37
N ILE A 395 8.99 19.46 -33.10
CA ILE A 395 10.30 18.86 -32.79
C ILE A 395 11.12 19.84 -31.96
N LEU A 396 11.56 19.39 -30.79
CA LEU A 396 12.39 20.14 -29.85
C LEU A 396 13.74 19.42 -29.71
N THR A 397 14.83 19.99 -30.23
CA THR A 397 16.13 19.33 -30.14
C THR A 397 16.63 19.26 -28.69
N ALA A 398 17.48 18.27 -28.38
CA ALA A 398 18.13 18.18 -27.07
C ALA A 398 18.95 19.43 -26.69
N ARG A 399 19.36 20.26 -27.65
CA ARG A 399 20.00 21.56 -27.38
C ARG A 399 18.98 22.59 -26.88
N GLU A 400 17.82 22.67 -27.53
CA GLU A 400 16.76 23.61 -27.14
C GLU A 400 16.15 23.24 -25.79
N ALA A 401 15.82 21.96 -25.58
CA ALA A 401 15.27 21.48 -24.29
C ALA A 401 16.22 21.69 -23.10
N ARG A 402 17.54 21.81 -23.33
CA ARG A 402 18.53 22.19 -22.30
C ARG A 402 18.68 23.69 -22.12
N ALA A 403 18.33 24.50 -23.13
CA ALA A 403 18.35 25.96 -23.05
C ALA A 403 17.04 26.51 -22.46
N ASP A 404 15.93 25.81 -22.69
CA ASP A 404 14.57 26.15 -22.28
C ASP A 404 13.83 24.85 -21.91
N PRO A 405 13.95 24.38 -20.64
CA PRO A 405 13.30 23.17 -20.15
C PRO A 405 11.77 23.22 -20.20
N ASP A 406 11.18 24.42 -20.09
CA ASP A 406 9.73 24.60 -19.97
C ASP A 406 8.99 24.36 -21.31
N ARG A 407 9.75 24.29 -22.43
CA ARG A 407 9.23 23.78 -23.72
C ARG A 407 8.96 22.29 -23.73
N VAL A 408 9.52 21.51 -22.80
CA VAL A 408 9.24 20.08 -22.68
C VAL A 408 7.91 19.89 -21.95
N ARG A 409 6.87 19.43 -22.68
CA ARG A 409 5.51 19.24 -22.12
C ARG A 409 5.13 17.76 -21.98
N PRO A 410 4.19 17.42 -21.07
CA PRO A 410 3.52 16.12 -21.07
C PRO A 410 3.00 15.74 -22.46
N GLY A 411 2.99 14.44 -22.78
CA GLY A 411 2.60 13.92 -24.09
C GLY A 411 3.73 13.88 -25.13
N MET A 412 4.79 14.69 -24.97
CA MET A 412 5.96 14.62 -25.84
C MET A 412 6.64 13.25 -25.76
N VAL A 413 7.04 12.70 -26.91
CA VAL A 413 7.91 11.52 -26.98
C VAL A 413 9.36 11.98 -26.90
N PHE A 414 10.13 11.44 -25.95
CA PHE A 414 11.58 11.69 -25.88
C PHE A 414 12.36 10.66 -26.72
N TYR A 415 13.53 11.06 -27.22
CA TYR A 415 14.38 10.24 -28.08
C TYR A 415 15.84 10.23 -27.59
N ILE A 416 16.40 9.02 -27.42
CA ILE A 416 17.78 8.78 -27.00
C ILE A 416 18.48 7.90 -28.04
N ASP A 417 19.65 8.31 -28.53
CA ASP A 417 20.61 7.46 -29.23
C ASP A 417 21.50 6.77 -28.19
N THR A 418 21.56 5.43 -28.20
CA THR A 418 22.41 4.63 -27.29
C THR A 418 23.67 4.09 -27.97
N GLY A 419 23.90 4.47 -29.23
CA GLY A 419 25.01 4.03 -30.07
C GLY A 419 24.66 2.83 -30.94
N GLY A 420 25.34 2.72 -32.09
CA GLY A 420 25.20 1.56 -32.99
C GLY A 420 23.84 1.43 -33.68
N ARG A 421 23.11 2.55 -33.88
CA ARG A 421 21.71 2.63 -34.36
C ARG A 421 20.66 2.09 -33.37
N ASN A 422 21.05 1.77 -32.15
CA ASN A 422 20.12 1.51 -31.06
C ASN A 422 19.68 2.83 -30.42
N GLY A 423 18.53 2.81 -29.76
CA GLY A 423 18.03 3.97 -29.04
C GLY A 423 16.96 3.60 -28.03
N HIS A 424 16.57 4.57 -27.21
CA HIS A 424 15.50 4.42 -26.22
C HIS A 424 14.51 5.57 -26.27
N THR A 425 13.26 5.31 -25.91
CA THR A 425 12.15 6.24 -26.04
C THR A 425 11.04 5.96 -25.04
N GLY A 426 10.13 6.91 -24.91
CA GLY A 426 8.96 6.87 -24.05
C GLY A 426 8.27 8.23 -24.04
N PHE A 427 7.19 8.33 -23.30
CA PHE A 427 6.45 9.58 -23.13
C PHE A 427 7.04 10.40 -21.98
N VAL A 428 7.07 11.72 -22.12
CA VAL A 428 7.11 12.67 -20.99
C VAL A 428 5.72 12.71 -20.37
N ARG A 429 5.67 12.60 -19.04
CA ARG A 429 4.45 12.59 -18.25
C ARG A 429 4.25 13.87 -17.46
N ASP A 430 5.32 14.35 -16.84
CA ASP A 430 5.36 15.52 -15.96
C ASP A 430 6.82 15.96 -15.79
N ILE A 431 7.05 17.13 -15.20
CA ILE A 431 8.38 17.62 -14.81
C ILE A 431 8.36 18.03 -13.33
N ILE A 432 9.22 17.40 -12.53
CA ILE A 432 9.30 17.60 -11.07
C ILE A 432 10.76 17.91 -10.73
N ASP A 433 11.02 19.01 -10.02
CA ASP A 433 12.36 19.46 -9.61
C ASP A 433 13.41 19.46 -10.75
N GLY A 434 13.01 19.89 -11.96
CA GLY A 434 13.87 19.90 -13.15
C GLY A 434 14.21 18.51 -13.73
N LYS A 435 13.49 17.46 -13.31
CA LYS A 435 13.63 16.08 -13.80
C LYS A 435 12.35 15.67 -14.51
N LEU A 436 12.50 14.92 -15.59
CA LEU A 436 11.37 14.34 -16.31
C LEU A 436 10.82 13.14 -15.54
N VAL A 437 9.50 13.15 -15.34
CA VAL A 437 8.74 11.92 -15.16
C VAL A 437 8.41 11.39 -16.55
N THR A 438 8.75 10.13 -16.81
CA THR A 438 8.54 9.46 -18.10
C THR A 438 7.83 8.13 -17.95
N ILE A 439 7.19 7.67 -19.03
CA ILE A 439 6.58 6.34 -19.17
C ILE A 439 7.27 5.62 -20.32
N GLU A 440 7.94 4.50 -20.03
CA GLU A 440 8.88 3.87 -20.96
C GLU A 440 8.57 2.37 -21.08
N GLY A 441 8.29 1.91 -22.30
CA GLY A 441 8.26 0.49 -22.63
C GLY A 441 9.67 -0.07 -22.78
N ASN A 442 9.83 -1.38 -22.59
CA ASN A 442 11.13 -2.05 -22.48
C ASN A 442 12.14 -1.32 -21.56
N THR A 443 11.76 -1.08 -20.31
CA THR A 443 12.67 -0.54 -19.30
C THR A 443 12.63 -1.37 -18.00
N ASN A 444 13.28 -0.87 -16.95
CA ASN A 444 13.40 -1.47 -15.64
C ASN A 444 13.45 -0.40 -14.53
N ASN A 445 13.17 -0.81 -13.29
CA ASN A 445 13.33 0.04 -12.10
C ASN A 445 14.77 0.07 -11.56
N ASP A 446 15.61 -0.93 -11.88
CA ASP A 446 16.97 -1.08 -11.35
C ASP A 446 18.04 -0.27 -12.12
N GLY A 447 17.73 0.25 -13.30
CA GLY A 447 18.67 0.96 -14.16
C GLY A 447 19.60 0.07 -14.98
N SER A 448 19.29 -1.23 -15.09
CA SER A 448 19.96 -2.16 -16.01
C SER A 448 19.85 -1.69 -17.47
N ARG A 449 20.74 -2.22 -18.34
CA ARG A 449 20.66 -1.99 -19.79
C ARG A 449 19.49 -2.72 -20.45
N GLU A 450 19.16 -3.91 -19.95
CA GLU A 450 18.08 -4.73 -20.49
C GLU A 450 16.79 -4.44 -19.74
N GLY A 451 15.79 -3.94 -20.46
CA GLY A 451 14.44 -3.77 -19.94
C GLY A 451 13.69 -5.10 -19.84
N TYR A 452 12.52 -5.06 -19.21
CA TYR A 452 11.62 -6.21 -19.14
C TYR A 452 10.12 -5.85 -18.95
N GLY A 453 9.76 -4.57 -19.00
CA GLY A 453 8.38 -4.12 -18.82
C GLY A 453 8.15 -2.64 -19.11
N VAL A 454 6.91 -2.19 -18.94
CA VAL A 454 6.54 -0.77 -18.96
C VAL A 454 6.61 -0.20 -17.55
N PHE A 455 7.45 0.82 -17.34
CA PHE A 455 7.60 1.47 -16.03
C PHE A 455 7.53 2.99 -16.15
N GLN A 456 7.18 3.62 -15.02
CA GLN A 456 7.34 5.06 -14.84
C GLN A 456 8.72 5.36 -14.25
N ARG A 457 9.39 6.42 -14.70
CA ARG A 457 10.70 6.84 -14.19
C ARG A 457 10.69 8.35 -13.91
N SER A 458 11.02 8.75 -12.68
CA SER A 458 10.91 10.12 -12.15
C SER A 458 12.22 10.92 -12.18
N ARG A 459 13.38 10.23 -12.20
CA ARG A 459 14.71 10.81 -11.97
C ARG A 459 15.47 11.11 -13.26
N ARG A 460 14.79 11.11 -14.42
CA ARG A 460 15.42 11.30 -15.72
C ARG A 460 15.79 12.77 -15.91
N ARG A 461 17.08 13.10 -15.86
CA ARG A 461 17.57 14.44 -16.21
C ARG A 461 17.33 14.73 -17.70
N ILE A 462 16.93 15.95 -18.04
CA ILE A 462 16.78 16.41 -19.44
C ILE A 462 18.11 16.24 -20.19
N ASP A 463 19.25 16.43 -19.53
CA ASP A 463 20.59 16.18 -20.09
C ASP A 463 20.82 14.75 -20.61
N SER A 464 20.06 13.76 -20.12
CA SER A 464 20.15 12.37 -20.60
C SER A 464 19.44 12.14 -21.94
N ILE A 465 18.67 13.12 -22.41
CA ILE A 465 18.10 13.13 -23.76
C ILE A 465 19.12 13.78 -24.69
N ASN A 466 19.57 13.03 -25.71
CA ASN A 466 20.64 13.44 -26.62
C ASN A 466 20.19 13.68 -28.06
N LEU A 467 19.03 13.16 -28.49
CA LEU A 467 18.39 13.54 -29.75
C LEU A 467 17.42 14.71 -29.53
N GLY A 468 16.35 14.50 -28.76
CA GLY A 468 15.36 15.53 -28.44
C GLY A 468 13.99 14.97 -28.08
N PHE A 469 12.96 15.76 -28.33
CA PHE A 469 11.56 15.46 -28.04
C PHE A 469 10.68 15.78 -29.26
N ILE A 470 9.54 15.11 -29.39
CA ILE A 470 8.52 15.40 -30.41
C ILE A 470 7.13 15.40 -29.78
N ALA A 471 6.36 16.46 -29.98
CA ALA A 471 4.94 16.54 -29.64
C ALA A 471 4.10 16.13 -30.86
N TYR A 472 3.34 15.03 -30.76
CA TYR A 472 2.50 14.49 -31.85
C TYR A 472 1.01 14.83 -31.65
N ASP A 473 0.76 16.09 -31.32
CA ASP A 473 -0.55 16.69 -31.02
C ASP A 473 -1.57 16.50 -32.16
#